data_AF-A0A2V6CKX4-F1
#
_entry.id   AF-A0A2V6CKX4-F1
#
_cell.length_a   1.000
_cell.length_b   1.000
_cell.length_c   1.000
_cell.angle_alpha   90.00
_cell.angle_beta   90.00
_cell.angle_gamma   90.00
#
_symmetry.space_group_name_H-M   'P 1'
#
loop_
_entity.id
_entity.type
_entity.pdbx_description
1 polymer ?
#
loop_
_entity_poly.entity_id
_entity_poly.type
_entity_poly.pdbx_seq_one_letter_code
_entity_poly.pdbx_strand_id
1 'polypeptide(L)'
;MAERKFKLGRALRIAAAVMLLALMVYGAIQLSRPLPPPPLPLPNPNGYDDFIKATKYIVGDPLKVNTEKTEELVAFVAQNREAIRLTRTGLSRRCYVPNGYYGSPAVFSPQRLMDLKRLCWVLAAEGKLAEKEAHIDDVIRTYLQTIRYGEEIGRGGLMIDKLVGVACEHDGILALHRNLSRLSPSQCREIIHALEEIDQRREPIETVWPREAAFERAMITNWKERLSLWKGKLTSLFGENRTKKQRLLFTRHVKAYEAKTRLLFTEAAVRSYHLENATLPKNLGELVPQYLKSLPQDPFCTKTMIYRIQSQGFLLYSVGPDGVDDNGKPLKESTGIDIPMGDLFIDSPSFFAFFSFL
;
A
#
# COMPACT_ATOMS: atom_id res chain seq x y z
N MET A 1 65.66 -2.68 -2.15
CA MET A 1 64.34 -3.16 -2.62
C MET A 1 63.61 -4.08 -1.61
N ALA A 2 64.33 -4.86 -0.79
CA ALA A 2 63.75 -5.75 0.24
C ALA A 2 63.07 -5.02 1.43
N GLU A 3 63.63 -3.89 1.88
CA GLU A 3 63.11 -3.15 3.04
C GLU A 3 61.73 -2.50 2.80
N ARG A 4 61.47 -2.07 1.55
CA ARG A 4 60.18 -1.50 1.11
C ARG A 4 59.07 -2.57 1.08
N LYS A 5 59.41 -3.81 0.68
CA LYS A 5 58.49 -4.96 0.71
C LYS A 5 58.15 -5.38 2.15
N PHE A 6 59.11 -5.31 3.07
CA PHE A 6 58.91 -5.62 4.49
C PHE A 6 57.97 -4.62 5.19
N LYS A 7 58.16 -3.30 4.95
CA LYS A 7 57.28 -2.25 5.49
C LYS A 7 55.85 -2.34 4.92
N LEU A 8 55.70 -2.66 3.64
CA LEU A 8 54.39 -2.88 3.00
C LEU A 8 53.65 -4.08 3.61
N GLY A 9 54.35 -5.20 3.85
CA GLY A 9 53.77 -6.39 4.49
C GLY A 9 53.33 -6.15 5.94
N ARG A 10 54.08 -5.34 6.70
CA ARG A 10 53.70 -4.95 8.07
C ARG A 10 52.49 -4.02 8.09
N ALA A 11 52.43 -3.03 7.19
CA ALA A 11 51.29 -2.13 7.05
C ALA A 11 49.99 -2.87 6.65
N LEU A 12 50.08 -3.83 5.72
CA LEU A 12 48.97 -4.70 5.34
C LEU A 12 48.43 -5.54 6.51
N ARG A 13 49.33 -6.11 7.33
CA ARG A 13 48.92 -6.87 8.53
C ARG A 13 48.22 -6.01 9.58
N ILE A 14 48.72 -4.78 9.78
CA ILE A 14 48.09 -3.83 10.72
C ILE A 14 46.71 -3.42 10.20
N ALA A 15 46.58 -3.10 8.91
CA ALA A 15 45.28 -2.76 8.30
C ALA A 15 44.27 -3.91 8.40
N ALA A 16 44.69 -5.15 8.17
CA ALA A 16 43.85 -6.33 8.33
C ALA A 16 43.39 -6.54 9.79
N ALA A 17 44.29 -6.34 10.75
CA ALA A 17 43.97 -6.45 12.17
C ALA A 17 42.97 -5.37 12.63
N VAL A 18 43.13 -4.13 12.18
CA VAL A 18 42.20 -3.03 12.46
C VAL A 18 40.82 -3.31 11.86
N MET A 19 40.77 -3.83 10.62
CA MET A 19 39.52 -4.21 9.96
C MET A 19 38.79 -5.34 10.70
N LEU A 20 39.53 -6.38 11.14
CA LEU A 20 38.97 -7.46 11.95
C LEU A 20 38.42 -6.95 13.28
N LEU A 21 39.17 -6.07 13.97
CA LEU A 21 38.71 -5.46 15.21
C LEU A 21 37.44 -4.63 14.99
N ALA A 22 37.38 -3.83 13.93
CA ALA A 22 36.19 -3.06 13.58
C ALA A 22 34.98 -3.96 13.31
N LEU A 23 35.17 -5.09 12.62
CA LEU A 23 34.10 -6.07 12.38
C LEU A 23 33.64 -6.77 13.65
N MET A 24 34.56 -7.10 14.57
CA MET A 24 34.22 -7.69 15.87
C MET A 24 33.46 -6.70 16.76
N VAL A 25 33.93 -5.46 16.86
CA VAL A 25 33.25 -4.39 17.60
C VAL A 25 31.88 -4.12 17.00
N TYR A 26 31.78 -4.03 15.68
CA TYR A 26 30.50 -3.88 14.99
C TYR A 26 29.57 -5.08 15.28
N GLY A 27 30.06 -6.31 15.18
CA GLY A 27 29.30 -7.52 15.52
C GLY A 27 28.79 -7.51 16.97
N ALA A 28 29.66 -7.17 17.92
CA ALA A 28 29.32 -7.06 19.34
C ALA A 28 28.25 -5.98 19.58
N ILE A 29 28.38 -4.80 18.96
CA ILE A 29 27.37 -3.74 19.03
C ILE A 29 26.02 -4.24 18.52
N GLN A 30 26.01 -4.95 17.38
CA GLN A 30 24.77 -5.47 16.79
C GLN A 30 24.12 -6.56 17.66
N LEU A 31 24.92 -7.42 18.28
CA LEU A 31 24.46 -8.49 19.17
C LEU A 31 23.95 -7.97 20.52
N SER A 32 24.51 -6.85 21.00
CA SER A 32 24.20 -6.23 22.28
C SER A 32 23.14 -5.12 22.19
N ARG A 33 22.54 -4.87 21.01
CA ARG A 33 21.47 -3.86 20.90
C ARG A 33 20.26 -4.28 21.74
N PRO A 34 19.70 -3.37 22.57
CA PRO A 34 18.48 -3.67 23.31
C PRO A 34 17.34 -3.99 22.34
N LEU A 35 16.40 -4.81 22.81
CA LEU A 35 15.16 -5.05 22.10
C LEU A 35 14.44 -3.71 21.84
N PRO A 36 13.72 -3.59 20.72
CA PRO A 36 12.93 -2.40 20.44
C PRO A 36 11.98 -2.07 21.60
N PRO A 37 11.72 -0.77 21.86
CA PRO A 37 10.71 -0.37 22.84
C PRO A 37 9.35 -0.99 22.48
N PRO A 38 8.48 -1.22 23.48
CA PRO A 38 7.16 -1.77 23.23
C PRO A 38 6.38 -0.91 22.23
N PRO A 39 5.52 -1.52 21.40
CA PRO A 39 4.67 -0.79 20.48
C PRO A 39 3.78 0.21 21.23
N LEU A 40 3.34 1.28 20.54
CA LEU A 40 2.37 2.22 21.07
C LEU A 40 1.10 1.49 21.54
N PRO A 41 0.42 1.99 22.59
CA PRO A 41 -0.81 1.38 23.06
C PRO A 41 -1.86 1.37 21.95
N LEU A 42 -2.52 0.22 21.78
CA LEU A 42 -3.58 0.06 20.79
C LEU A 42 -4.79 0.92 21.16
N PRO A 43 -5.57 1.38 20.16
CA PRO A 43 -6.86 2.01 20.43
C PRO A 43 -7.76 1.09 21.27
N ASN A 44 -8.60 1.67 22.14
CA ASN A 44 -9.58 0.92 22.91
C ASN A 44 -10.95 1.63 22.85
N PRO A 45 -11.94 1.10 22.11
CA PRO A 45 -11.88 -0.12 21.29
C PRO A 45 -11.02 0.03 20.03
N ASN A 46 -10.40 -1.06 19.57
CA ASN A 46 -9.68 -1.12 18.30
C ASN A 46 -10.60 -1.65 17.18
N GLY A 47 -10.80 -0.87 16.12
CA GLY A 47 -11.60 -1.30 14.97
C GLY A 47 -11.03 -2.54 14.25
N TYR A 48 -9.71 -2.75 14.37
CA TYR A 48 -9.05 -3.95 13.83
C TYR A 48 -9.61 -5.24 14.44
N ASP A 49 -9.96 -5.23 15.73
CA ASP A 49 -10.54 -6.40 16.39
C ASP A 49 -11.92 -6.74 15.82
N ASP A 50 -12.66 -5.75 15.33
CA ASP A 50 -13.95 -5.98 14.67
C ASP A 50 -13.76 -6.58 13.27
N PHE A 51 -12.67 -6.23 12.56
CA PHE A 51 -12.31 -6.93 11.31
C PHE A 51 -12.00 -8.40 11.56
N ILE A 52 -11.21 -8.71 12.59
CA ILE A 52 -10.89 -10.10 12.97
C ILE A 52 -12.13 -10.86 13.45
N LYS A 53 -13.12 -10.19 14.05
CA LYS A 53 -14.42 -10.82 14.34
C LYS A 53 -15.21 -11.05 13.05
N ALA A 54 -15.24 -10.07 12.15
CA ALA A 54 -15.96 -10.15 10.87
C ALA A 54 -15.50 -11.33 10.02
N THR A 55 -14.19 -11.64 10.00
CA THR A 55 -13.67 -12.78 9.23
C THR A 55 -14.26 -14.12 9.65
N LYS A 56 -14.68 -14.28 10.92
CA LYS A 56 -15.31 -15.49 11.45
C LYS A 56 -16.75 -15.69 10.97
N TYR A 57 -17.37 -14.65 10.45
CA TYR A 57 -18.74 -14.68 9.91
C TYR A 57 -18.77 -14.78 8.38
N ILE A 58 -17.61 -14.97 7.73
CA ILE A 58 -17.58 -15.18 6.28
C ILE A 58 -18.19 -16.55 5.97
N VAL A 59 -19.24 -16.55 5.15
CA VAL A 59 -19.92 -17.74 4.66
C VAL A 59 -19.62 -17.92 3.17
N GLY A 60 -19.18 -19.12 2.80
CA GLY A 60 -18.80 -19.47 1.43
C GLY A 60 -17.41 -18.97 1.04
N ASP A 61 -17.04 -19.16 -0.22
CA ASP A 61 -15.78 -18.70 -0.79
C ASP A 61 -16.01 -17.49 -1.70
N PRO A 62 -15.64 -16.27 -1.29
CA PRO A 62 -15.88 -15.06 -2.08
C PRO A 62 -15.29 -15.13 -3.50
N LEU A 63 -14.23 -15.92 -3.72
CA LEU A 63 -13.60 -16.09 -5.04
C LEU A 63 -14.42 -16.96 -6.00
N LYS A 64 -15.34 -17.76 -5.49
CA LYS A 64 -16.16 -18.68 -6.28
C LYS A 64 -17.54 -18.13 -6.61
N VAL A 65 -17.90 -16.98 -6.03
CA VAL A 65 -19.19 -16.33 -6.28
C VAL A 65 -19.21 -15.84 -7.72
N ASN A 66 -20.20 -16.29 -8.48
CA ASN A 66 -20.44 -15.77 -9.81
C ASN A 66 -21.03 -14.36 -9.73
N THR A 67 -20.17 -13.36 -9.84
CA THR A 67 -20.55 -11.95 -9.77
C THR A 67 -21.38 -11.48 -10.97
N GLU A 68 -21.58 -12.32 -11.99
CA GLU A 68 -22.46 -12.02 -13.11
C GLU A 68 -23.92 -12.43 -12.88
N LYS A 69 -24.18 -13.38 -11.98
CA LYS A 69 -25.53 -13.83 -11.62
C LYS A 69 -26.06 -13.05 -10.43
N THR A 70 -27.08 -12.20 -10.67
CA THR A 70 -27.64 -11.34 -9.63
C THR A 70 -28.19 -12.14 -8.45
N GLU A 71 -28.88 -13.25 -8.68
CA GLU A 71 -29.51 -14.05 -7.62
C GLU A 71 -28.46 -14.69 -6.69
N GLU A 72 -27.37 -15.18 -7.26
CA GLU A 72 -26.25 -15.75 -6.51
C GLU A 72 -25.55 -14.68 -5.67
N LEU A 73 -25.37 -13.49 -6.25
CA LEU A 73 -24.75 -12.35 -5.56
C LEU A 73 -25.63 -11.82 -4.42
N VAL A 74 -26.95 -11.72 -4.64
CA VAL A 74 -27.94 -11.38 -3.60
C VAL A 74 -27.86 -12.38 -2.45
N ALA A 75 -27.88 -13.68 -2.75
CA ALA A 75 -27.80 -14.72 -1.72
C ALA A 75 -26.48 -14.65 -0.94
N PHE A 76 -25.36 -14.46 -1.64
CA PHE A 76 -24.04 -14.36 -1.03
C PHE A 76 -23.91 -13.14 -0.11
N VAL A 77 -24.34 -11.96 -0.56
CA VAL A 77 -24.34 -10.73 0.26
C VAL A 77 -25.27 -10.88 1.46
N ALA A 78 -26.45 -11.49 1.27
CA ALA A 78 -27.40 -11.74 2.35
C ALA A 78 -26.82 -12.65 3.45
N GLN A 79 -26.12 -13.73 3.07
CA GLN A 79 -25.47 -14.65 4.02
C GLN A 79 -24.31 -14.00 4.78
N ASN A 80 -23.63 -13.01 4.18
CA ASN A 80 -22.47 -12.34 4.75
C ASN A 80 -22.80 -10.98 5.42
N ARG A 81 -24.08 -10.67 5.65
CA ARG A 81 -24.52 -9.39 6.25
C ARG A 81 -23.83 -9.09 7.59
N GLU A 82 -23.63 -10.09 8.43
CA GLU A 82 -22.98 -9.88 9.74
C GLU A 82 -21.48 -9.56 9.59
N ALA A 83 -20.78 -10.23 8.67
CA ALA A 83 -19.40 -9.89 8.34
C ALA A 83 -19.30 -8.44 7.86
N ILE A 84 -20.18 -8.02 6.94
CA ILE A 84 -20.24 -6.64 6.42
C ILE A 84 -20.52 -5.63 7.56
N ARG A 85 -21.50 -5.93 8.43
CA ARG A 85 -21.88 -5.06 9.57
C ARG A 85 -20.72 -4.88 10.55
N LEU A 86 -19.99 -5.94 10.88
CA LEU A 86 -18.82 -5.89 11.75
C LEU A 86 -17.67 -5.12 11.10
N THR A 87 -17.44 -5.28 9.80
CA THR A 87 -16.45 -4.47 9.07
C THR A 87 -16.78 -2.99 9.15
N ARG A 88 -18.05 -2.61 8.93
CA ARG A 88 -18.50 -1.21 9.09
C ARG A 88 -18.35 -0.69 10.52
N THR A 89 -18.54 -1.56 11.51
CA THR A 89 -18.28 -1.24 12.93
C THR A 89 -16.80 -0.96 13.17
N GLY A 90 -15.90 -1.75 12.58
CA GLY A 90 -14.45 -1.51 12.66
C GLY A 90 -14.06 -0.19 12.00
N LEU A 91 -14.61 0.12 10.83
CA LEU A 91 -14.39 1.38 10.10
C LEU A 91 -14.89 2.62 10.84
N SER A 92 -15.81 2.48 11.80
CA SER A 92 -16.27 3.61 12.64
C SER A 92 -15.33 3.90 13.81
N ARG A 93 -14.24 3.13 13.98
CA ARG A 93 -13.29 3.22 15.09
C ARG A 93 -11.89 3.49 14.56
N ARG A 94 -10.97 3.88 15.45
CA ARG A 94 -9.54 3.90 15.11
C ARG A 94 -9.06 2.47 14.99
N CYS A 95 -8.36 2.15 13.90
CA CYS A 95 -7.77 0.84 13.68
C CYS A 95 -6.26 0.92 13.85
N TYR A 96 -5.68 -0.14 14.39
CA TYR A 96 -4.23 -0.34 14.38
C TYR A 96 -3.97 -1.83 14.42
N VAL A 97 -3.11 -2.35 13.56
CA VAL A 97 -2.72 -3.76 13.62
C VAL A 97 -2.11 -4.05 15.00
N PRO A 98 -2.55 -5.10 15.72
CA PRO A 98 -1.98 -5.52 17.00
C PRO A 98 -0.52 -6.00 16.90
N ASN A 99 0.40 -5.12 16.55
CA ASN A 99 1.81 -5.44 16.34
C ASN A 99 2.59 -5.49 17.65
N GLY A 100 2.26 -6.46 18.49
CA GLY A 100 3.17 -6.92 19.54
C GLY A 100 4.20 -7.85 18.92
N TYR A 101 5.46 -7.43 18.85
CA TYR A 101 6.57 -8.40 18.70
C TYR A 101 6.69 -9.37 19.89
N TYR A 102 5.93 -9.06 20.96
CA TYR A 102 5.69 -9.88 22.14
C TYR A 102 4.26 -10.48 22.16
N GLY A 103 3.51 -10.35 21.06
CA GLY A 103 2.12 -10.78 20.93
C GLY A 103 1.98 -12.23 20.45
N SER A 104 0.74 -12.71 20.39
CA SER A 104 0.44 -14.08 19.95
C SER A 104 0.94 -14.33 18.51
N PRO A 105 1.56 -15.48 18.22
CA PRO A 105 1.98 -15.87 16.87
C PRO A 105 0.86 -15.80 15.82
N ALA A 106 -0.41 -15.89 16.25
CA ALA A 106 -1.58 -15.80 15.39
C ALA A 106 -1.68 -14.45 14.64
N VAL A 107 -1.12 -13.36 15.19
CA VAL A 107 -1.06 -12.06 14.50
C VAL A 107 -0.16 -12.13 13.26
N PHE A 108 0.79 -13.05 13.18
CA PHE A 108 1.69 -13.18 12.03
C PHE A 108 1.27 -14.28 11.06
N SER A 109 0.08 -14.86 11.25
CA SER A 109 -0.41 -15.97 10.43
C SER A 109 -0.74 -15.51 9.00
N PRO A 110 -0.22 -16.20 7.95
CA PRO A 110 -0.67 -16.01 6.58
C PRO A 110 -2.18 -16.19 6.41
N GLN A 111 -2.80 -17.06 7.22
CA GLN A 111 -4.25 -17.27 7.19
C GLN A 111 -5.02 -15.99 7.59
N ARG A 112 -4.55 -15.25 8.60
CA ARG A 112 -5.17 -13.98 9.00
C ARG A 112 -5.17 -12.98 7.85
N LEU A 113 -4.06 -12.86 7.14
CA LEU A 113 -3.94 -11.96 5.98
C LEU A 113 -4.89 -12.37 4.86
N MET A 114 -4.99 -13.66 4.57
CA MET A 114 -5.95 -14.20 3.61
C MET A 114 -7.40 -13.93 4.05
N ASP A 115 -7.73 -14.14 5.32
CA ASP A 115 -9.07 -13.91 5.85
C ASP A 115 -9.48 -12.42 5.75
N LEU A 116 -8.55 -11.50 6.01
CA LEU A 116 -8.76 -10.07 5.80
C LEU A 116 -8.96 -9.71 4.33
N LYS A 117 -8.24 -10.39 3.41
CA LYS A 117 -8.47 -10.22 1.96
C LYS A 117 -9.82 -10.80 1.54
N ARG A 118 -10.25 -11.93 2.10
CA ARG A 118 -11.58 -12.51 1.88
C ARG A 118 -12.69 -11.53 2.28
N LEU A 119 -12.51 -10.80 3.38
CA LEU A 119 -13.44 -9.76 3.81
C LEU A 119 -13.52 -8.60 2.80
N CYS A 120 -12.40 -8.21 2.18
CA CYS A 120 -12.41 -7.25 1.06
C CYS A 120 -13.23 -7.76 -0.13
N TRP A 121 -13.10 -9.04 -0.50
CA TRP A 121 -13.92 -9.61 -1.58
C TRP A 121 -15.41 -9.68 -1.23
N VAL A 122 -15.76 -9.88 0.05
CA VAL A 122 -17.15 -9.76 0.52
C VAL A 122 -17.68 -8.34 0.31
N LEU A 123 -16.91 -7.30 0.69
CA LEU A 123 -17.29 -5.90 0.42
C LEU A 123 -17.39 -5.61 -1.09
N ALA A 124 -16.46 -6.14 -1.89
CA ALA A 124 -16.47 -5.98 -3.33
C ALA A 124 -17.71 -6.63 -3.97
N ALA A 125 -18.17 -7.77 -3.46
CA ALA A 125 -19.40 -8.44 -3.87
C ALA A 125 -20.65 -7.60 -3.54
N GLU A 126 -20.70 -6.96 -2.36
CA GLU A 126 -21.77 -6.01 -2.01
C GLU A 126 -21.78 -4.80 -2.96
N GLY A 127 -20.62 -4.22 -3.24
CA GLY A 127 -20.51 -3.12 -4.21
C GLY A 127 -20.95 -3.55 -5.61
N LYS A 128 -20.60 -4.78 -6.02
CA LYS A 128 -21.00 -5.33 -7.32
C LYS A 128 -22.50 -5.59 -7.41
N LEU A 129 -23.14 -5.96 -6.29
CA LEU A 129 -24.59 -6.06 -6.22
C LEU A 129 -25.24 -4.69 -6.41
N ALA A 130 -24.74 -3.67 -5.71
CA ALA A 130 -25.20 -2.30 -5.89
C ALA A 130 -25.02 -1.79 -7.34
N GLU A 131 -23.94 -2.19 -8.03
CA GLU A 131 -23.76 -1.88 -9.45
C GLU A 131 -24.89 -2.50 -10.30
N LYS A 132 -25.25 -3.76 -10.06
CA LYS A 132 -26.31 -4.49 -10.80
C LYS A 132 -27.70 -3.96 -10.51
N GLU A 133 -27.96 -3.52 -9.28
CA GLU A 133 -29.23 -2.90 -8.88
C GLU A 133 -29.32 -1.41 -9.30
N ALA A 134 -28.27 -0.87 -9.91
CA ALA A 134 -28.15 0.54 -10.29
C ALA A 134 -28.30 1.54 -9.11
N HIS A 135 -28.01 1.10 -7.88
CA HIS A 135 -27.97 1.93 -6.69
C HIS A 135 -26.62 2.64 -6.56
N ILE A 136 -26.46 3.74 -7.29
CA ILE A 136 -25.16 4.44 -7.41
C ILE A 136 -24.61 4.97 -6.07
N ASP A 137 -25.48 5.38 -5.15
CA ASP A 137 -25.05 5.87 -3.82
C ASP A 137 -24.48 4.72 -2.97
N ASP A 138 -25.04 3.51 -3.12
CA ASP A 138 -24.54 2.31 -2.46
C ASP A 138 -23.21 1.85 -3.08
N VAL A 139 -23.03 1.99 -4.39
CA VAL A 139 -21.75 1.77 -5.09
C VAL A 139 -20.67 2.69 -4.53
N ILE A 140 -20.94 4.00 -4.47
CA ILE A 140 -20.02 5.01 -3.95
C ILE A 140 -19.63 4.68 -2.51
N ARG A 141 -20.62 4.52 -1.64
CA ARG A 141 -20.41 4.24 -0.22
C ARG A 141 -19.58 2.97 -0.02
N THR A 142 -19.92 1.89 -0.73
CA THR A 142 -19.27 0.59 -0.52
C THR A 142 -17.83 0.60 -1.01
N TYR A 143 -17.55 1.17 -2.19
CA TYR A 143 -16.17 1.19 -2.70
C TYR A 143 -15.28 2.20 -1.97
N LEU A 144 -15.81 3.33 -1.49
CA LEU A 144 -15.07 4.19 -0.55
C LEU A 144 -14.75 3.46 0.76
N GLN A 145 -15.69 2.66 1.29
CA GLN A 145 -15.44 1.81 2.46
C GLN A 145 -14.36 0.75 2.19
N THR A 146 -14.34 0.14 1.00
CA THR A 146 -13.30 -0.82 0.60
C THR A 146 -11.91 -0.17 0.54
N ILE A 147 -11.79 1.03 -0.02
CA ILE A 147 -10.52 1.78 -0.05
C ILE A 147 -10.07 2.09 1.37
N ARG A 148 -10.96 2.64 2.20
CA ARG A 148 -10.65 2.96 3.60
C ARG A 148 -10.27 1.69 4.38
N TYR A 149 -10.95 0.58 4.15
CA TYR A 149 -10.66 -0.70 4.78
C TYR A 149 -9.23 -1.16 4.46
N GLY A 150 -8.79 -1.06 3.20
CA GLY A 150 -7.42 -1.40 2.81
C GLY A 150 -6.36 -0.60 3.58
N GLU A 151 -6.60 0.70 3.79
CA GLU A 151 -5.72 1.52 4.64
C GLU A 151 -5.72 1.08 6.11
N GLU A 152 -6.90 0.85 6.68
CA GLU A 152 -7.03 0.53 8.11
C GLU A 152 -6.50 -0.86 8.48
N ILE A 153 -6.53 -1.85 7.57
CA ILE A 153 -5.93 -3.18 7.84
C ILE A 153 -4.40 -3.19 7.75
N GLY A 154 -3.80 -2.20 7.08
CA GLY A 154 -2.35 -2.03 6.99
C GLY A 154 -1.77 -1.10 8.07
N ARG A 155 -2.59 -0.21 8.64
CA ARG A 155 -2.15 0.83 9.59
C ARG A 155 -1.53 0.23 10.84
N GLY A 156 -0.29 0.59 11.13
CA GLY A 156 0.41 0.01 12.29
C GLY A 156 0.98 -1.39 12.08
N GLY A 157 0.70 -2.01 10.91
CA GLY A 157 1.16 -3.32 10.46
C GLY A 157 2.62 -3.42 10.01
N LEU A 158 2.99 -4.58 9.48
CA LEU A 158 4.24 -4.83 8.77
C LEU A 158 4.03 -4.63 7.26
N MET A 159 5.10 -4.79 6.49
CA MET A 159 5.10 -4.76 5.03
C MET A 159 4.02 -5.68 4.47
N ILE A 160 3.87 -6.89 5.03
CA ILE A 160 2.85 -7.87 4.60
C ILE A 160 1.41 -7.40 4.86
N ASP A 161 1.15 -6.69 5.95
CA ASP A 161 -0.18 -6.11 6.22
C ASP A 161 -0.47 -4.99 5.22
N LYS A 162 0.52 -4.13 4.95
CA LYS A 162 0.39 -3.06 3.97
C LYS A 162 0.20 -3.59 2.55
N LEU A 163 0.82 -4.72 2.18
CA LEU A 163 0.57 -5.41 0.90
C LEU A 163 -0.89 -5.83 0.72
N VAL A 164 -1.47 -6.45 1.75
CA VAL A 164 -2.88 -6.83 1.69
C VAL A 164 -3.77 -5.59 1.64
N GLY A 165 -3.43 -4.55 2.40
CA GLY A 165 -4.10 -3.26 2.38
C GLY A 165 -4.19 -2.64 0.99
N VAL A 166 -3.05 -2.47 0.31
CA VAL A 166 -3.02 -1.88 -1.05
C VAL A 166 -3.77 -2.72 -2.07
N ALA A 167 -3.77 -4.05 -1.92
CA ALA A 167 -4.56 -4.93 -2.77
C ALA A 167 -6.07 -4.74 -2.56
N CYS A 168 -6.51 -4.34 -1.37
CA CYS A 168 -7.92 -4.01 -1.10
C CYS A 168 -8.27 -2.61 -1.63
N GLU A 169 -7.38 -1.63 -1.45
CA GLU A 169 -7.54 -0.29 -2.03
C GLU A 169 -7.69 -0.34 -3.54
N HIS A 170 -6.88 -1.18 -4.21
CA HIS A 170 -6.93 -1.34 -5.66
C HIS A 170 -8.31 -1.73 -6.17
N ASP A 171 -8.94 -2.71 -5.51
CA ASP A 171 -10.26 -3.22 -5.89
C ASP A 171 -11.30 -2.09 -5.84
N GLY A 172 -11.27 -1.28 -4.78
CA GLY A 172 -12.17 -0.13 -4.62
C GLY A 172 -11.87 1.01 -5.61
N ILE A 173 -10.59 1.33 -5.84
CA ILE A 173 -10.17 2.39 -6.79
C ILE A 173 -10.64 2.05 -8.20
N LEU A 174 -10.37 0.83 -8.67
CA LEU A 174 -10.78 0.42 -10.01
C LEU A 174 -12.31 0.39 -10.15
N ALA A 175 -13.03 -0.01 -9.11
CA ALA A 175 -14.48 -0.04 -9.15
C ALA A 175 -15.12 1.35 -9.19
N LEU A 176 -14.61 2.31 -8.41
CA LEU A 176 -15.03 3.71 -8.52
C LEU A 176 -14.67 4.31 -9.88
N HIS A 177 -13.46 4.05 -10.39
CA HIS A 177 -13.03 4.54 -11.70
C HIS A 177 -13.97 4.05 -12.82
N ARG A 178 -14.32 2.76 -12.84
CA ARG A 178 -15.26 2.20 -13.82
C ARG A 178 -16.65 2.84 -13.77
N ASN A 179 -17.09 3.29 -12.60
CA ASN A 179 -18.39 3.93 -12.43
C ASN A 179 -18.31 5.45 -12.59
N LEU A 180 -17.11 6.05 -12.65
CA LEU A 180 -16.91 7.50 -12.60
C LEU A 180 -17.76 8.25 -13.63
N SER A 181 -17.90 7.69 -14.84
CA SER A 181 -18.69 8.24 -15.95
C SER A 181 -20.20 8.35 -15.68
N ARG A 182 -20.71 7.69 -14.63
CA ARG A 182 -22.13 7.68 -14.23
C ARG A 182 -22.44 8.67 -13.10
N LEU A 183 -21.42 9.22 -12.43
CA LEU A 183 -21.62 10.07 -11.26
C LEU A 183 -22.09 11.46 -11.67
N SER A 184 -23.02 12.01 -10.88
CA SER A 184 -23.40 13.42 -10.91
C SER A 184 -22.31 14.32 -10.28
N PRO A 185 -22.37 15.65 -10.44
CA PRO A 185 -21.40 16.56 -9.81
C PRO A 185 -21.37 16.47 -8.28
N SER A 186 -22.53 16.31 -7.62
CA SER A 186 -22.61 16.14 -6.16
C SER A 186 -21.94 14.85 -5.70
N GLN A 187 -22.15 13.75 -6.41
CA GLN A 187 -21.49 12.47 -6.15
C GLN A 187 -19.99 12.51 -6.43
N CYS A 188 -19.56 13.24 -7.46
CA CYS A 188 -18.14 13.50 -7.70
C CYS A 188 -17.52 14.23 -6.48
N ARG A 189 -18.19 15.27 -5.98
CA ARG A 189 -17.73 15.98 -4.76
C ARG A 189 -17.67 15.08 -3.53
N GLU A 190 -18.63 14.18 -3.36
CA GLU A 190 -18.62 13.20 -2.27
C GLU A 190 -17.37 12.30 -2.32
N ILE A 191 -17.09 11.69 -3.47
CA ILE A 191 -15.90 10.84 -3.60
C ILE A 191 -14.61 11.64 -3.47
N ILE A 192 -14.56 12.88 -3.98
CA ILE A 192 -13.37 13.75 -3.86
C ILE A 192 -13.08 13.98 -2.38
N HIS A 193 -14.08 14.44 -1.61
CA HIS A 193 -13.90 14.73 -0.20
C HIS A 193 -13.43 13.49 0.58
N ALA A 194 -14.07 12.34 0.34
CA ALA A 194 -13.73 11.10 1.03
C ALA A 194 -12.32 10.59 0.67
N LEU A 195 -11.92 10.66 -0.59
CA LEU A 195 -10.60 10.22 -1.04
C LEU A 195 -9.48 11.18 -0.59
N GLU A 196 -9.72 12.50 -0.57
CA GLU A 196 -8.78 13.46 0.03
C GLU A 196 -8.59 13.18 1.53
N GLU A 197 -9.66 12.85 2.25
CA GLU A 197 -9.58 12.49 3.68
C GLU A 197 -8.79 11.19 3.90
N ILE A 198 -8.98 10.19 3.03
CA ILE A 198 -8.21 8.95 3.05
C ILE A 198 -6.73 9.22 2.75
N ASP A 199 -6.42 9.99 1.71
CA ASP A 199 -5.03 10.32 1.33
C ASP A 199 -4.30 11.09 2.44
N GLN A 200 -4.97 12.08 3.05
CA GLN A 200 -4.40 12.87 4.16
C GLN A 200 -4.14 12.04 5.43
N ARG A 201 -4.92 11.00 5.67
CA ARG A 201 -4.79 10.12 6.84
C ARG A 201 -3.90 8.91 6.61
N ARG A 202 -3.37 8.74 5.40
CA ARG A 202 -2.51 7.62 5.05
C ARG A 202 -1.26 7.61 5.93
N GLU A 203 -0.91 6.43 6.42
CA GLU A 203 0.35 6.25 7.15
C GLU A 203 1.53 6.30 6.17
N PRO A 204 2.53 7.18 6.37
CA PRO A 204 3.71 7.23 5.49
C PRO A 204 4.46 5.90 5.49
N ILE A 205 4.83 5.43 4.30
CA ILE A 205 5.43 4.11 4.11
C ILE A 205 6.77 3.94 4.84
N GLU A 206 7.49 5.03 5.06
CA GLU A 206 8.76 5.07 5.76
C GLU A 206 8.64 4.58 7.21
N THR A 207 7.45 4.70 7.80
CA THR A 207 7.17 4.22 9.17
C THR A 207 7.14 2.69 9.30
N VAL A 208 7.04 1.96 8.19
CA VAL A 208 7.06 0.48 8.19
C VAL A 208 8.46 -0.05 8.47
N TRP A 209 9.52 0.64 8.03
CA TRP A 209 10.89 0.12 8.14
C TRP A 209 11.45 -0.01 9.56
N PRO A 210 11.22 0.95 10.47
CA PRO A 210 11.55 0.75 11.88
C PRO A 210 10.81 -0.43 12.50
N ARG A 211 9.54 -0.65 12.11
CA ARG A 211 8.71 -1.77 12.56
C ARG A 211 9.27 -3.11 12.06
N GLU A 212 9.52 -3.24 10.76
CA GLU A 212 10.18 -4.42 10.18
C GLU A 212 11.49 -4.79 10.89
N ALA A 213 12.34 -3.78 11.12
CA ALA A 213 13.59 -4.01 11.82
C ALA A 213 13.38 -4.44 13.29
N ALA A 214 12.33 -3.92 13.95
CA ALA A 214 11.96 -4.32 15.30
C ALA A 214 11.40 -5.75 15.36
N PHE A 215 10.55 -6.12 14.40
CA PHE A 215 10.04 -7.49 14.20
C PHE A 215 11.17 -8.50 14.04
N GLU A 216 12.05 -8.25 13.07
CA GLU A 216 13.20 -9.12 12.77
C GLU A 216 14.07 -9.34 14.01
N ARG A 217 14.33 -8.29 14.80
CA ARG A 217 15.12 -8.39 16.03
C ARG A 217 14.44 -9.18 17.15
N ALA A 218 13.13 -9.05 17.28
CA ALA A 218 12.37 -9.70 18.35
C ALA A 218 12.13 -11.19 18.06
N MET A 219 11.92 -11.56 16.79
CA MET A 219 11.76 -12.95 16.38
C MET A 219 13.06 -13.76 16.50
N ILE A 220 14.21 -13.09 16.44
CA ILE A 220 15.52 -13.75 16.46
C ILE A 220 16.03 -13.89 17.89
N THR A 221 15.68 -15.02 18.48
CA THR A 221 15.94 -15.33 19.88
C THR A 221 17.22 -16.14 20.09
N ASN A 222 17.77 -16.80 19.05
CA ASN A 222 18.97 -17.63 19.17
C ASN A 222 20.21 -17.05 18.46
N TRP A 223 21.40 -17.37 18.98
CA TRP A 223 22.67 -16.81 18.51
C TRP A 223 23.06 -17.27 17.10
N LYS A 224 22.58 -18.44 16.65
CA LYS A 224 22.85 -18.98 15.30
C LYS A 224 22.13 -18.15 14.24
N GLU A 225 20.88 -17.78 14.47
CA GLU A 225 20.10 -16.87 13.61
C GLU A 225 20.69 -15.46 13.61
N ARG A 226 21.11 -14.95 14.77
CA ARG A 226 21.83 -13.66 14.86
C ARG A 226 23.12 -13.67 14.03
N LEU A 227 23.88 -14.77 14.09
CA LEU A 227 25.09 -14.94 13.29
C LEU A 227 24.78 -15.05 11.79
N SER A 228 23.69 -15.73 11.41
CA SER A 228 23.21 -15.82 10.02
C SER A 228 22.84 -14.44 9.47
N LEU A 229 22.08 -13.63 10.22
CA LEU A 229 21.79 -12.25 9.85
C LEU A 229 23.05 -11.39 9.74
N TRP A 230 23.99 -11.55 10.67
CA TRP A 230 25.26 -10.82 10.62
C TRP A 230 26.04 -11.18 9.35
N LYS A 231 26.11 -12.46 8.99
CA LYS A 231 26.70 -12.92 7.71
C LYS A 231 25.97 -12.32 6.51
N GLY A 232 24.63 -12.29 6.50
CA GLY A 232 23.84 -11.67 5.44
C GLY A 232 24.06 -10.16 5.30
N LYS A 233 24.19 -9.44 6.42
CA LYS A 233 24.54 -8.01 6.42
C LYS A 233 25.97 -7.78 5.92
N LEU A 234 26.91 -8.64 6.32
CA LEU A 234 28.31 -8.56 5.88
C LEU A 234 28.43 -8.79 4.37
N THR A 235 27.75 -9.81 3.82
CA THR A 235 27.74 -10.05 2.36
C THR A 235 27.07 -8.90 1.61
N SER A 236 26.07 -8.24 2.20
CA SER A 236 25.41 -7.05 1.61
C SER A 236 26.28 -5.79 1.53
N LEU A 237 27.46 -5.76 2.20
CA LEU A 237 28.44 -4.67 2.07
C LEU A 237 29.30 -4.80 0.81
N PHE A 238 29.40 -6.01 0.24
CA PHE A 238 30.28 -6.33 -0.89
C PHE A 238 29.51 -6.71 -2.18
N GLY A 239 28.18 -6.65 -2.19
CA GLY A 239 27.34 -6.96 -3.35
C GLY A 239 26.06 -6.13 -3.40
N GLU A 240 25.22 -6.35 -4.42
CA GLU A 240 23.91 -5.68 -4.53
C GLU A 240 23.07 -5.98 -3.28
N ASN A 241 22.67 -4.91 -2.58
CA ASN A 241 21.99 -5.04 -1.30
C ASN A 241 20.51 -5.40 -1.55
N ARG A 242 20.22 -6.70 -1.73
CA ARG A 242 18.88 -7.23 -2.05
C ARG A 242 17.78 -6.62 -1.18
N THR A 243 18.03 -6.47 0.12
CA THR A 243 17.12 -5.82 1.07
C THR A 243 16.84 -4.34 0.76
N LYS A 244 17.82 -3.57 0.27
CA LYS A 244 17.59 -2.18 -0.16
C LYS A 244 16.76 -2.12 -1.44
N LYS A 245 17.07 -2.97 -2.42
CA LYS A 245 16.30 -3.04 -3.68
C LYS A 245 14.84 -3.43 -3.42
N GLN A 246 14.62 -4.44 -2.60
CA GLN A 246 13.30 -4.87 -2.14
C GLN A 246 12.51 -3.76 -1.46
N ARG A 247 13.12 -3.06 -0.49
CA ARG A 247 12.49 -1.90 0.18
C ARG A 247 12.14 -0.80 -0.80
N LEU A 248 13.02 -0.52 -1.77
CA LEU A 248 12.78 0.47 -2.81
C LEU A 248 11.59 0.09 -3.69
N LEU A 249 11.56 -1.15 -4.21
CA LEU A 249 10.47 -1.66 -5.03
C LEU A 249 9.13 -1.63 -4.28
N PHE A 250 9.14 -2.07 -3.02
CA PHE A 250 7.95 -2.03 -2.17
C PHE A 250 7.48 -0.60 -1.89
N THR A 251 8.40 0.31 -1.56
CA THR A 251 8.09 1.74 -1.36
C THR A 251 7.43 2.32 -2.61
N ARG A 252 8.01 2.06 -3.79
CA ARG A 252 7.46 2.52 -5.07
C ARG A 252 6.09 1.89 -5.35
N HIS A 253 5.90 0.61 -5.00
CA HIS A 253 4.63 -0.08 -5.13
C HIS A 253 3.52 0.56 -4.29
N VAL A 254 3.78 0.82 -3.00
CA VAL A 254 2.80 1.49 -2.14
C VAL A 254 2.51 2.91 -2.63
N LYS A 255 3.55 3.68 -3.00
CA LYS A 255 3.39 5.00 -3.60
C LYS A 255 2.56 5.01 -4.88
N ALA A 256 2.53 3.92 -5.65
CA ALA A 256 1.68 3.82 -6.82
C ALA A 256 0.18 3.85 -6.46
N TYR A 257 -0.22 3.30 -5.30
CA TYR A 257 -1.61 3.36 -4.85
C TYR A 257 -1.99 4.71 -4.25
N GLU A 258 -1.03 5.42 -3.64
CA GLU A 258 -1.18 6.84 -3.30
C GLU A 258 -1.45 7.65 -4.56
N ALA A 259 -0.63 7.45 -5.60
CA ALA A 259 -0.80 8.13 -6.88
C ALA A 259 -2.16 7.79 -7.51
N LYS A 260 -2.57 6.52 -7.54
CA LYS A 260 -3.88 6.10 -8.07
C LYS A 260 -5.06 6.71 -7.32
N THR A 261 -4.98 6.82 -5.99
CA THR A 261 -5.99 7.51 -5.18
C THR A 261 -6.11 8.98 -5.59
N ARG A 262 -4.96 9.65 -5.73
CA ARG A 262 -4.87 11.05 -6.15
C ARG A 262 -5.34 11.29 -7.58
N LEU A 263 -5.01 10.39 -8.51
CA LEU A 263 -5.52 10.41 -9.87
C LEU A 263 -7.04 10.27 -9.87
N LEU A 264 -7.61 9.34 -9.10
CA LEU A 264 -9.06 9.11 -9.03
C LEU A 264 -9.84 10.34 -8.55
N PHE A 265 -9.43 10.97 -7.45
CA PHE A 265 -10.13 12.19 -7.00
C PHE A 265 -9.87 13.39 -7.92
N THR A 266 -8.72 13.45 -8.60
CA THR A 266 -8.44 14.50 -9.59
C THR A 266 -9.34 14.33 -10.81
N GLU A 267 -9.51 13.10 -11.30
CA GLU A 267 -10.38 12.80 -12.43
C GLU A 267 -11.85 13.09 -12.09
N ALA A 268 -12.28 12.75 -10.87
CA ALA A 268 -13.59 13.13 -10.35
C ALA A 268 -13.79 14.65 -10.33
N ALA A 269 -12.76 15.42 -9.97
CA ALA A 269 -12.81 16.88 -9.99
C ALA A 269 -12.91 17.44 -11.42
N VAL A 270 -12.12 16.91 -12.37
CA VAL A 270 -12.22 17.25 -13.80
C VAL A 270 -13.64 16.96 -14.32
N ARG A 271 -14.20 15.80 -13.98
CA ARG A 271 -15.55 15.43 -14.35
C ARG A 271 -16.59 16.39 -13.78
N SER A 272 -16.52 16.69 -12.49
CA SER A 272 -17.45 17.62 -11.84
C SER A 272 -17.39 19.00 -12.50
N TYR A 273 -16.18 19.49 -12.77
CA TYR A 273 -15.97 20.75 -13.50
C TYR A 273 -16.62 20.70 -14.89
N HIS A 274 -16.39 19.63 -15.63
CA HIS A 274 -16.91 19.48 -16.99
C HIS A 274 -18.44 19.45 -17.03
N LEU A 275 -19.08 18.72 -16.11
CA LEU A 275 -20.53 18.64 -16.02
C LEU A 275 -21.19 19.99 -15.66
N GLU A 276 -20.51 20.83 -14.88
CA GLU A 276 -21.05 22.12 -14.43
C GLU A 276 -20.76 23.26 -15.43
N ASN A 277 -19.65 23.19 -16.18
CA ASN A 277 -19.19 24.27 -17.06
C ASN A 277 -19.27 23.93 -18.56
N ALA A 278 -19.71 22.72 -18.91
CA ALA A 278 -19.75 22.16 -20.27
C ALA A 278 -18.40 22.22 -21.03
N THR A 279 -17.30 22.46 -20.33
CA THR A 279 -15.95 22.64 -20.88
C THR A 279 -14.94 21.94 -19.98
N LEU A 280 -13.83 21.46 -20.53
CA LEU A 280 -12.74 20.89 -19.73
C LEU A 280 -11.91 22.00 -19.07
N PRO A 281 -11.37 21.81 -17.86
CA PRO A 281 -10.49 22.79 -17.23
C PRO A 281 -9.21 22.92 -18.06
N LYS A 282 -8.72 24.15 -18.25
CA LYS A 282 -7.50 24.41 -19.07
C LYS A 282 -6.25 23.84 -18.42
N ASN A 283 -6.24 23.79 -17.10
CA ASN A 283 -5.18 23.24 -16.26
C ASN A 283 -5.77 22.83 -14.92
N LEU A 284 -5.04 22.03 -14.13
CA LEU A 284 -5.52 21.56 -12.83
C LEU A 284 -5.75 22.70 -11.80
N GLY A 285 -5.15 23.87 -12.00
CA GLY A 285 -5.33 25.03 -11.13
C GLY A 285 -6.78 25.53 -11.10
N GLU A 286 -7.55 25.35 -12.17
CA GLU A 286 -8.98 25.75 -12.22
C GLU A 286 -9.87 24.87 -11.32
N LEU A 287 -9.36 23.72 -10.84
CA LEU A 287 -10.07 22.85 -9.93
C LEU A 287 -9.98 23.31 -8.46
N VAL A 288 -9.07 24.23 -8.14
CA VAL A 288 -8.81 24.71 -6.77
C VAL A 288 -9.37 26.14 -6.60
N PRO A 289 -10.01 26.47 -5.47
CA PRO A 289 -10.33 25.61 -4.32
C PRO A 289 -11.71 24.93 -4.42
N GLN A 290 -12.45 25.15 -5.50
CA GLN A 290 -13.88 24.78 -5.58
C GLN A 290 -14.12 23.26 -5.61
N TYR A 291 -13.28 22.50 -6.31
CA TYR A 291 -13.43 21.05 -6.45
C TYR A 291 -12.39 20.28 -5.63
N LEU A 292 -11.14 20.78 -5.57
CA LEU A 292 -10.04 20.20 -4.81
C LEU A 292 -9.56 21.18 -3.73
N LYS A 293 -9.16 20.68 -2.56
CA LYS A 293 -8.58 21.51 -1.49
C LYS A 293 -7.24 22.12 -1.90
N SER A 294 -6.44 21.37 -2.64
CA SER A 294 -5.12 21.77 -3.14
C SER A 294 -4.71 20.89 -4.31
N LEU A 295 -3.71 21.30 -5.09
CA LEU A 295 -3.19 20.48 -6.18
C LEU A 295 -2.50 19.22 -5.64
N PRO A 296 -2.94 18.01 -6.04
CA PRO A 296 -2.34 16.78 -5.55
C PRO A 296 -0.93 16.61 -6.09
N GLN A 297 0.00 16.37 -5.18
CA GLN A 297 1.39 16.08 -5.50
C GLN A 297 1.54 14.65 -6.01
N ASP A 298 2.42 14.46 -6.99
CA ASP A 298 2.81 13.14 -7.45
C ASP A 298 3.79 12.50 -6.44
N PRO A 299 3.49 11.31 -5.88
CA PRO A 299 4.38 10.63 -4.92
C PRO A 299 5.80 10.30 -5.41
N PHE A 300 6.03 10.35 -6.73
CA PHE A 300 7.28 9.98 -7.38
C PHE A 300 8.16 11.16 -7.80
N CYS A 301 7.65 12.39 -7.76
CA CYS A 301 8.45 13.59 -8.06
C CYS A 301 8.09 14.76 -7.12
N THR A 302 8.67 15.94 -7.38
CA THR A 302 8.41 17.16 -6.60
C THR A 302 7.30 18.04 -7.21
N LYS A 303 6.57 17.51 -8.20
CA LYS A 303 5.54 18.22 -8.97
C LYS A 303 4.16 17.61 -8.72
N THR A 304 3.14 18.27 -9.23
CA THR A 304 1.75 17.76 -9.25
C THR A 304 1.58 16.67 -10.31
N MET A 305 0.43 16.00 -10.28
CA MET A 305 -0.02 15.14 -11.39
C MET A 305 0.00 15.90 -12.73
N ILE A 306 0.24 15.16 -13.82
CA ILE A 306 0.33 15.72 -15.16
C ILE A 306 -1.05 15.63 -15.83
N TYR A 307 -1.53 16.78 -16.32
CA TYR A 307 -2.79 16.90 -17.04
C TYR A 307 -2.56 17.56 -18.40
N ARG A 308 -3.11 16.98 -19.47
CA ARG A 308 -2.97 17.50 -20.84
C ARG A 308 -4.30 17.35 -21.58
N ILE A 309 -4.86 18.45 -22.09
CA ILE A 309 -6.04 18.40 -22.96
C ILE A 309 -5.66 17.77 -24.31
N GLN A 310 -6.56 16.95 -24.84
CA GLN A 310 -6.45 16.35 -26.17
C GLN A 310 -7.72 16.61 -26.99
N SER A 311 -7.69 16.29 -28.29
CA SER A 311 -8.84 16.49 -29.18
C SER A 311 -10.09 15.71 -28.78
N GLN A 312 -9.95 14.56 -28.10
CA GLN A 312 -11.05 13.68 -27.70
C GLN A 312 -11.21 13.55 -26.17
N GLY A 313 -10.59 14.45 -25.38
CA GLY A 313 -10.65 14.38 -23.92
C GLY A 313 -9.42 14.99 -23.26
N PHE A 314 -8.83 14.27 -22.30
CA PHE A 314 -7.62 14.66 -21.61
C PHE A 314 -6.80 13.43 -21.20
N LEU A 315 -5.51 13.65 -20.95
CA LEU A 315 -4.66 12.73 -20.21
C LEU A 315 -4.50 13.23 -18.79
N LEU A 316 -4.51 12.30 -17.84
CA LEU A 316 -4.20 12.53 -16.44
C LEU A 316 -3.37 11.35 -15.93
N TYR A 317 -2.13 11.61 -15.51
CA TYR A 317 -1.19 10.57 -15.10
C TYR A 317 -0.16 11.08 -14.10
N SER A 318 0.52 10.15 -13.44
CA SER A 318 1.73 10.40 -12.63
C SER A 318 2.95 9.92 -13.41
N VAL A 319 4.13 10.49 -13.19
CA VAL A 319 5.39 10.03 -13.82
C VAL A 319 5.74 8.59 -13.46
N GLY A 320 5.14 8.07 -12.38
CA GLY A 320 5.18 6.67 -12.03
C GLY A 320 6.41 6.25 -11.23
N PRO A 321 6.59 4.93 -10.99
CA PRO A 321 7.87 4.35 -10.58
C PRO A 321 8.95 4.78 -11.60
N ASP A 322 10.21 4.48 -11.53
CA ASP A 322 11.26 5.15 -12.35
C ASP A 322 11.40 6.68 -12.10
N GLY A 323 10.35 7.49 -12.17
CA GLY A 323 10.33 8.94 -11.92
C GLY A 323 10.50 9.81 -13.17
N VAL A 324 10.27 9.26 -14.37
CA VAL A 324 10.47 9.91 -15.66
C VAL A 324 9.12 10.12 -16.35
N ASP A 325 8.86 11.33 -16.86
CA ASP A 325 7.68 11.59 -17.69
C ASP A 325 7.89 11.01 -19.09
N ASP A 326 7.17 9.94 -19.40
CA ASP A 326 7.21 9.26 -20.69
C ASP A 326 6.18 9.83 -21.70
N ASN A 327 5.63 11.01 -21.42
CA ASN A 327 4.65 11.74 -22.22
C ASN A 327 3.31 11.02 -22.38
N GLY A 328 2.84 10.37 -21.32
CA GLY A 328 1.59 9.62 -21.25
C GLY A 328 1.71 8.21 -21.81
N LYS A 329 2.92 7.62 -21.89
CA LYS A 329 3.06 6.22 -22.31
C LYS A 329 2.82 5.32 -21.10
N PRO A 330 1.84 4.40 -21.16
CA PRO A 330 1.48 3.60 -19.99
C PRO A 330 2.62 2.77 -19.43
N LEU A 331 2.63 2.68 -18.10
CA LEU A 331 3.48 1.78 -17.33
C LEU A 331 3.44 0.36 -17.89
N LYS A 332 4.61 -0.21 -18.17
CA LYS A 332 4.72 -1.59 -18.64
C LYS A 332 4.52 -2.59 -17.51
N GLU A 333 3.98 -3.76 -17.85
CA GLU A 333 3.98 -4.90 -16.94
C GLU A 333 5.42 -5.24 -16.51
N SER A 334 5.59 -5.61 -15.25
CA SER A 334 6.87 -5.98 -14.67
C SER A 334 6.75 -7.29 -13.92
N THR A 335 7.84 -8.06 -13.94
CA THR A 335 7.99 -9.31 -13.19
C THR A 335 8.21 -9.08 -11.68
N GLY A 336 8.23 -7.81 -11.23
CA GLY A 336 8.45 -7.43 -9.83
C GLY A 336 9.92 -7.45 -9.40
N ILE A 337 10.84 -7.66 -10.34
CA ILE A 337 12.29 -7.71 -10.09
C ILE A 337 12.93 -6.33 -10.26
N ASP A 338 12.42 -5.53 -11.20
CA ASP A 338 12.94 -4.22 -11.56
C ASP A 338 11.85 -3.15 -11.46
N ILE A 339 12.31 -1.90 -11.38
CA ILE A 339 11.43 -0.74 -11.38
C ILE A 339 10.78 -0.66 -12.77
N PRO A 340 9.44 -0.77 -12.88
CA PRO A 340 8.77 -0.65 -14.18
C PRO A 340 8.95 0.75 -14.76
N MET A 341 9.02 0.83 -16.09
CA MET A 341 9.11 2.08 -16.84
C MET A 341 7.74 2.48 -17.40
N GLY A 342 7.53 3.78 -17.56
CA GLY A 342 6.30 4.35 -18.10
C GLY A 342 5.47 5.11 -17.06
N ASP A 343 4.54 5.92 -17.57
CA ASP A 343 3.66 6.75 -16.77
C ASP A 343 2.52 5.94 -16.14
N LEU A 344 2.19 6.28 -14.90
CA LEU A 344 1.18 5.61 -14.11
C LEU A 344 -0.20 6.25 -14.32
N PHE A 345 -1.15 5.43 -14.76
CA PHE A 345 -2.58 5.71 -14.85
C PHE A 345 -3.35 4.97 -13.75
N ILE A 346 -4.62 5.33 -13.53
CA ILE A 346 -5.47 4.69 -12.51
C ILE A 346 -5.57 3.17 -12.72
N ASP A 347 -5.70 2.76 -13.97
CA ASP A 347 -5.87 1.37 -14.43
C ASP A 347 -4.54 0.65 -14.74
N SER A 348 -3.39 1.31 -14.55
CA SER A 348 -2.08 0.67 -14.75
C SER A 348 -1.94 -0.61 -13.91
N PRO A 349 -1.23 -1.64 -14.41
CA PRO A 349 -1.12 -2.92 -13.73
C PRO A 349 -0.40 -2.80 -12.38
N SER A 350 -0.62 -3.79 -11.51
CA SER A 350 0.29 -4.02 -10.37
C SER A 350 1.63 -4.50 -10.91
N PHE A 351 2.71 -4.00 -10.33
CA PHE A 351 4.08 -4.36 -10.71
C PHE A 351 4.86 -5.02 -9.58
N PHE A 352 4.19 -5.44 -8.51
CA PHE A 352 4.82 -6.08 -7.36
C PHE A 352 4.03 -7.33 -6.99
N ALA A 353 4.69 -8.48 -7.05
CA ALA A 353 4.09 -9.76 -6.73
C ALA A 353 4.42 -10.17 -5.29
N PHE A 354 3.42 -10.71 -4.58
CA PHE A 354 3.58 -11.22 -3.21
C PHE A 354 4.69 -12.29 -3.11
N PHE A 355 4.85 -13.11 -4.15
CA PHE A 355 5.87 -14.17 -4.22
C PHE A 355 7.30 -13.66 -4.40
N SER A 356 7.53 -12.37 -4.67
CA SER A 356 8.89 -11.82 -4.78
C SER A 356 9.65 -11.77 -3.42
N PHE A 357 8.99 -12.18 -2.33
CA PHE A 357 9.49 -12.16 -0.94
C PHE A 357 9.41 -13.49 -0.19
N LEU A 358 8.74 -14.51 -0.73
CA LEU A 358 8.84 -15.88 -0.26
C LEU A 358 10.05 -16.54 -0.91
#